data_AF-A0A4U0FD96-F1
#
_entry.id   AF-A0A4U0FD96-F1
#
_cell.length_a   1.000
_cell.length_b   1.000
_cell.length_c   1.000
_cell.angle_alpha   90.00
_cell.angle_beta   90.00
_cell.angle_gamma   90.00
#
_symmetry.space_group_name_H-M   'P 1'
#
loop_
_entity.id
_entity.type
_entity.pdbx_description
1 polymer ?
#
loop_
_entity_poly.entity_id
_entity_poly.type
_entity_poly.pdbx_seq_one_letter_code
_entity_poly.pdbx_strand_id
1 'polypeptide(L)'
;MRRTGMGKWTLLAMLCALLAGCGADSAANVPPTQTQAAAVKPSSKSSEPGSSTSITIRSPMTLSNNLLPGTLRKDLYLRLQLVRGTYSENWAPGAYRGTLYEGYFQLVIADSEGRILSATPLDKLFPDPLIFNRHFSLTFDDYNNDGLPDFTLGQRADSNGGFYKMLTFAEDLTIRELPVRGSEFLYISKGEEGGSSYSVKLRKPKAGFVTFSSYNRDQGNYSDETYQWKNGEFLLVP
;
A
#
# COMPACT_ATOMS: atom_id res chain seq x y z
N MET A 1 26.62 6.36 -27.90
CA MET A 1 26.44 4.89 -28.02
C MET A 1 27.16 4.22 -26.85
N ARG A 2 26.48 4.05 -25.71
CA ARG A 2 26.89 3.14 -24.61
C ARG A 2 25.62 2.60 -23.96
N ARG A 3 25.43 1.28 -24.10
CA ARG A 3 24.41 0.47 -23.45
C ARG A 3 24.97 -0.01 -22.11
N THR A 4 24.22 0.18 -21.04
CA THR A 4 24.30 -0.53 -19.74
C THR A 4 22.87 -0.44 -19.19
N GLY A 5 22.08 -1.48 -18.96
CA GLY A 5 22.36 -2.80 -18.43
C GLY A 5 21.34 -3.01 -17.30
N MET A 6 20.09 -3.33 -17.64
CA MET A 6 19.01 -3.55 -16.65
C MET A 6 19.27 -4.87 -15.92
N GLY A 7 19.68 -4.77 -14.66
CA GLY A 7 19.70 -5.88 -13.71
C GLY A 7 18.29 -6.17 -13.22
N LYS A 8 17.83 -7.41 -13.41
CA LYS A 8 16.64 -7.96 -12.75
C LYS A 8 16.96 -8.14 -11.26
N TRP A 9 16.20 -7.48 -10.38
CA TRP A 9 16.31 -7.70 -8.94
C TRP A 9 15.30 -8.74 -8.49
N THR A 10 15.78 -9.93 -8.15
CA THR A 10 15.01 -10.98 -7.48
C THR A 10 15.00 -10.69 -5.98
N LEU A 11 13.82 -10.47 -5.39
CA LEU A 11 13.66 -10.28 -3.95
C LEU A 11 13.85 -11.62 -3.24
N LEU A 12 14.90 -11.76 -2.43
CA LEU A 12 15.09 -12.90 -1.53
C LEU A 12 14.89 -12.41 -0.09
N ALA A 13 13.77 -12.79 0.53
CA ALA A 13 13.50 -12.52 1.94
C ALA A 13 14.25 -13.54 2.81
N MET A 14 15.22 -13.07 3.60
CA MET A 14 15.96 -13.87 4.57
C MET A 14 15.29 -13.74 5.94
N LEU A 15 14.84 -14.87 6.49
CA LEU A 15 14.20 -15.00 7.80
C LEU A 15 15.27 -15.28 8.86
N CYS A 16 15.46 -14.39 9.82
CA CYS A 16 16.29 -14.66 11.01
C CYS A 16 15.41 -15.17 12.15
N ALA A 17 15.67 -16.41 12.58
CA ALA A 17 15.17 -16.97 13.83
C ALA A 17 16.24 -16.82 14.93
N LEU A 18 15.82 -16.37 16.12
CA LEU A 18 16.63 -16.41 17.33
C LEU A 18 15.91 -17.26 18.39
N LEU A 19 16.60 -18.32 18.82
CA LEU A 19 16.28 -19.16 19.96
C LEU A 19 17.16 -18.76 21.16
N ALA A 20 16.53 -18.68 22.34
CA ALA A 20 17.13 -18.86 23.67
C ALA A 20 15.96 -19.21 24.60
N GLY A 21 15.99 -20.15 25.54
CA GLY A 21 17.08 -20.88 26.18
C GLY A 21 16.79 -20.93 27.71
N CYS A 22 16.37 -22.11 28.17
CA CYS A 22 16.25 -22.70 29.53
C CYS A 22 16.38 -21.89 30.85
N GLY A 23 15.58 -22.32 31.84
CA GLY A 23 15.87 -22.23 33.29
C GLY A 23 14.88 -23.06 34.12
N ALA A 24 15.38 -23.95 34.98
CA ALA A 24 14.67 -24.98 35.76
C ALA A 24 14.70 -24.73 37.28
N ASP A 25 13.83 -25.42 38.04
CA ASP A 25 14.02 -26.06 39.37
C ASP A 25 12.64 -26.23 40.09
N SER A 26 12.11 -27.44 40.38
CA SER A 26 12.37 -28.39 41.50
C SER A 26 12.01 -27.80 42.88
N ALA A 27 11.25 -28.37 43.84
CA ALA A 27 10.75 -29.71 44.21
C ALA A 27 9.44 -29.49 45.05
N ALA A 28 8.57 -30.45 45.41
CA ALA A 28 8.77 -31.58 46.32
C ALA A 28 7.49 -32.46 46.42
N ASN A 29 7.66 -33.64 47.01
CA ASN A 29 6.85 -34.85 46.88
C ASN A 29 6.02 -35.13 48.15
N VAL A 30 4.72 -35.46 48.04
CA VAL A 30 3.89 -36.13 49.07
C VAL A 30 2.86 -37.05 48.37
N PRO A 31 2.73 -38.35 48.70
CA PRO A 31 1.73 -39.24 48.10
C PRO A 31 0.65 -39.67 49.14
N PRO A 32 -0.33 -40.54 48.81
CA PRO A 32 -1.60 -40.14 48.17
C PRO A 32 -2.85 -40.64 48.93
N THR A 33 -4.02 -40.04 48.68
CA THR A 33 -5.31 -40.68 48.99
C THR A 33 -6.24 -40.60 47.78
N GLN A 34 -6.72 -41.77 47.36
CA GLN A 34 -7.53 -42.01 46.18
C GLN A 34 -8.94 -41.43 46.34
N THR A 35 -9.50 -40.84 45.29
CA THR A 35 -10.91 -41.00 44.89
C THR A 35 -11.04 -40.68 43.39
N GLN A 36 -11.75 -41.56 42.69
CA GLN A 36 -11.96 -41.58 41.25
C GLN A 36 -12.86 -40.43 40.77
N ALA A 37 -12.45 -39.78 39.67
CA ALA A 37 -13.36 -39.15 38.73
C ALA A 37 -12.75 -39.27 37.33
N ALA A 38 -13.47 -39.89 36.41
CA ALA A 38 -13.06 -40.07 35.02
C ALA A 38 -12.98 -38.72 34.30
N ALA A 39 -11.76 -38.18 34.19
CA ALA A 39 -11.47 -36.99 33.40
C ALA A 39 -11.12 -37.41 31.97
N VAL A 40 -11.96 -36.98 31.03
CA VAL A 40 -11.74 -37.01 29.58
C VAL A 40 -10.37 -36.41 29.27
N LYS A 41 -9.46 -37.20 28.70
CA LYS A 41 -8.18 -36.70 28.14
C LYS A 41 -8.49 -35.75 26.98
N PRO A 42 -8.11 -34.45 27.03
CA PRO A 42 -7.91 -33.71 25.81
C PRO A 42 -6.56 -34.16 25.25
N SER A 43 -6.56 -34.84 24.11
CA SER A 43 -5.33 -35.03 23.35
C SER A 43 -4.80 -33.65 23.00
N SER A 44 -3.61 -33.34 23.49
CA SER A 44 -2.82 -32.18 23.11
C SER A 44 -2.51 -32.26 21.61
N LYS A 45 -3.39 -31.71 20.77
CA LYS A 45 -3.01 -31.28 19.43
C LYS A 45 -2.24 -29.99 19.60
N SER A 46 -0.93 -30.08 19.44
CA SER A 46 -0.06 -28.94 19.16
C SER A 46 -0.68 -28.15 18.01
N SER A 47 -1.11 -26.93 18.30
CA SER A 47 -1.54 -25.98 17.28
C SER A 47 -0.34 -25.65 16.39
N GLU A 48 -0.40 -26.07 15.13
CA GLU A 48 0.51 -25.56 14.11
C GLU A 48 0.37 -24.04 13.99
N PRO A 49 1.45 -23.30 13.72
CA PRO A 49 1.39 -21.86 13.52
C PRO A 49 0.69 -21.55 12.20
N GLY A 50 -0.55 -21.03 12.31
CA GLY A 50 -1.14 -20.09 11.35
C GLY A 50 -1.31 -20.56 9.91
N SER A 51 -2.19 -21.54 9.67
CA SER A 51 -2.79 -21.70 8.34
C SER A 51 -3.67 -20.47 8.05
N SER A 52 -3.11 -19.45 7.39
CA SER A 52 -3.88 -18.28 6.95
C SER A 52 -4.92 -18.74 5.93
N THR A 53 -6.18 -18.81 6.36
CA THR A 53 -7.30 -19.11 5.45
C THR A 53 -7.59 -17.85 4.64
N SER A 54 -7.40 -17.93 3.33
CA SER A 54 -7.73 -16.85 2.41
C SER A 54 -9.16 -17.01 1.87
N ILE A 55 -9.92 -15.92 1.83
CA ILE A 55 -11.23 -15.82 1.20
C ILE A 55 -11.06 -15.25 -0.21
N THR A 56 -11.52 -15.97 -1.22
CA THR A 56 -11.56 -15.44 -2.59
C THR A 56 -12.69 -14.44 -2.74
N ILE A 57 -12.36 -13.25 -3.26
CA ILE A 57 -13.33 -12.20 -3.56
C ILE A 57 -14.04 -12.52 -4.88
N ARG A 58 -15.38 -12.58 -4.84
CA ARG A 58 -16.24 -12.89 -6.00
C ARG A 58 -17.05 -11.69 -6.51
N SER A 59 -17.02 -10.58 -5.79
CA SER A 59 -17.67 -9.32 -6.16
C SER A 59 -16.80 -8.13 -5.74
N PRO A 60 -16.85 -6.98 -6.42
CA PRO A 60 -16.02 -5.83 -6.09
C PRO A 60 -16.14 -5.42 -4.61
N MET A 61 -15.00 -5.19 -3.96
CA MET A 61 -14.92 -4.71 -2.57
C MET A 61 -14.23 -3.34 -2.52
N THR A 62 -14.90 -2.33 -1.97
CA THR A 62 -14.34 -0.98 -1.85
C THR A 62 -13.40 -0.87 -0.65
N LEU A 63 -12.14 -0.51 -0.89
CA LEU A 63 -11.13 -0.30 0.14
C LEU A 63 -10.93 1.18 0.49
N SER A 64 -11.15 2.07 -0.47
CA SER A 64 -11.04 3.51 -0.31
C SER A 64 -12.24 4.17 -0.98
N ASN A 65 -12.85 5.17 -0.35
CA ASN A 65 -13.98 5.93 -0.89
C ASN A 65 -13.79 7.39 -0.54
N ASN A 66 -13.55 8.23 -1.55
CA ASN A 66 -13.07 9.60 -1.35
C ASN A 66 -13.96 10.57 -2.10
N LEU A 67 -14.47 11.59 -1.42
CA LEU A 67 -15.12 12.72 -2.08
C LEU A 67 -14.08 13.46 -2.93
N LEU A 68 -14.39 13.70 -4.20
CA LEU A 68 -13.52 14.44 -5.09
C LEU A 68 -13.60 15.95 -4.80
N PRO A 69 -12.48 16.68 -4.95
CA PRO A 69 -12.49 18.13 -4.90
C PRO A 69 -13.48 18.71 -5.93
N GLY A 70 -14.15 19.81 -5.54
CA GLY A 70 -15.19 20.43 -6.36
C GLY A 70 -14.71 21.02 -7.70
N THR A 71 -13.41 21.00 -7.98
CA THR A 71 -12.82 21.41 -9.26
C THR A 71 -13.25 20.50 -10.42
N LEU A 72 -13.56 19.22 -10.15
CA LEU A 72 -14.06 18.30 -11.18
C LEU A 72 -15.59 18.40 -11.31
N ARG A 73 -16.29 18.07 -10.22
CA ARG A 73 -17.75 18.23 -10.04
C ARG A 73 -18.06 18.03 -8.55
N LYS A 74 -19.02 18.80 -8.04
CA LYS A 74 -19.54 18.61 -6.68
C LYS A 74 -20.43 17.38 -6.66
N ASP A 75 -20.09 16.35 -5.86
CA ASP A 75 -20.84 15.09 -5.62
C ASP A 75 -20.16 13.79 -6.07
N LEU A 76 -18.99 13.88 -6.72
CA LEU A 76 -18.31 12.70 -7.21
C LEU A 76 -17.41 12.04 -6.16
N TYR A 77 -17.33 10.72 -6.22
CA TYR A 77 -16.48 9.90 -5.37
C TYR A 77 -15.49 9.09 -6.20
N LEU A 78 -14.23 9.07 -5.79
CA LEU A 78 -13.23 8.12 -6.27
C LEU A 78 -13.11 6.94 -5.30
N ARG A 79 -13.35 5.75 -5.82
CA ARG A 79 -13.32 4.49 -5.09
C ARG A 79 -12.20 3.59 -5.60
N LEU A 80 -11.42 3.03 -4.68
CA LEU A 80 -10.51 1.93 -4.99
C LEU A 80 -11.22 0.62 -4.67
N GLN A 81 -11.35 -0.26 -5.67
CA GLN A 81 -12.08 -1.52 -5.53
C GLN A 81 -11.21 -2.73 -5.86
N LEU A 82 -11.17 -3.72 -4.97
CA LEU A 82 -10.65 -5.06 -5.26
C LEU A 82 -11.67 -5.81 -6.10
N VAL A 83 -11.33 -6.12 -7.35
CA VAL A 83 -12.26 -6.80 -8.29
C VAL A 83 -11.95 -8.28 -8.46
N ARG A 84 -10.70 -8.67 -8.24
CA ARG A 84 -10.25 -10.07 -8.32
C ARG A 84 -9.08 -10.28 -7.38
N GLY A 85 -9.20 -11.21 -6.44
CA GLY A 85 -8.12 -11.50 -5.50
C GLY A 85 -8.62 -12.16 -4.23
N THR A 86 -7.89 -11.96 -3.14
CA THR A 86 -8.16 -12.58 -1.85
C THR A 86 -8.15 -11.57 -0.71
N TYR A 87 -8.98 -11.87 0.28
CA TYR A 87 -8.87 -11.36 1.64
C TYR A 87 -8.22 -12.42 2.52
N SER A 88 -7.29 -12.05 3.38
CA SER A 88 -6.79 -12.91 4.45
C SER A 88 -6.44 -12.08 5.69
N GLU A 89 -6.15 -12.76 6.79
CA GLU A 89 -5.63 -12.10 8.00
C GLU A 89 -4.32 -12.75 8.42
N ASN A 90 -3.33 -11.92 8.74
CA ASN A 90 -2.05 -12.35 9.28
C ASN A 90 -1.73 -11.54 10.53
N TRP A 91 -1.83 -12.16 11.70
CA TRP A 91 -1.56 -11.49 12.97
C TRP A 91 -0.12 -11.62 13.46
N ALA A 92 0.75 -12.29 12.70
CA ALA A 92 2.17 -12.38 13.01
C ALA A 92 2.85 -11.00 12.90
N PRO A 93 3.91 -10.74 13.70
CA PRO A 93 4.68 -9.50 13.57
C PRO A 93 5.24 -9.31 12.16
N GLY A 94 5.04 -8.13 11.58
CA GLY A 94 5.53 -7.81 10.25
C GLY A 94 4.84 -6.60 9.61
N ALA A 95 5.34 -6.18 8.46
CA ALA A 95 4.82 -5.02 7.72
C ALA A 95 3.36 -5.18 7.26
N TYR A 96 2.93 -6.42 7.03
CA TYR A 96 1.59 -6.78 6.58
C TYR A 96 0.77 -7.46 7.68
N ARG A 97 1.02 -7.09 8.95
CA ARG A 97 0.18 -7.54 10.05
C ARG A 97 -1.23 -6.95 9.91
N GLY A 98 -2.24 -7.76 10.22
CA GLY A 98 -3.67 -7.42 10.18
C GLY A 98 -4.38 -8.02 8.98
N THR A 99 -5.39 -7.31 8.49
CA THR A 99 -6.11 -7.67 7.26
C THR A 99 -5.20 -7.54 6.06
N LEU A 100 -5.38 -8.39 5.05
CA LEU A 100 -4.65 -8.35 3.79
C LEU A 100 -5.63 -8.45 2.63
N TYR A 101 -5.58 -7.46 1.75
CA TYR A 101 -6.32 -7.43 0.50
C TYR A 101 -5.30 -7.49 -0.64
N GLU A 102 -5.26 -8.62 -1.33
CA GLU A 102 -4.30 -8.86 -2.40
C GLU A 102 -5.01 -9.17 -3.71
N GLY A 103 -4.62 -8.50 -4.79
CA GLY A 103 -5.13 -8.82 -6.12
C GLY A 103 -5.14 -7.65 -7.08
N TYR A 104 -6.11 -7.67 -7.99
CA TYR A 104 -6.30 -6.70 -9.04
C TYR A 104 -7.37 -5.70 -8.64
N PHE A 105 -7.03 -4.43 -8.79
CA PHE A 105 -7.86 -3.32 -8.37
C PHE A 105 -8.29 -2.47 -9.57
N GLN A 106 -9.34 -1.69 -9.36
CA GLN A 106 -9.75 -0.63 -10.26
C GLN A 106 -10.07 0.64 -9.47
N LEU A 107 -9.93 1.77 -10.13
CA LEU A 107 -10.42 3.06 -9.67
C LEU A 107 -11.78 3.33 -10.32
N VAL A 108 -12.80 3.59 -9.52
CA VAL A 108 -14.16 3.86 -9.97
C VAL A 108 -14.55 5.27 -9.58
N ILE A 109 -15.08 6.03 -10.54
CA ILE A 109 -15.75 7.29 -10.26
C ILE A 109 -17.25 7.04 -10.26
N ALA A 110 -17.90 7.45 -9.18
CA ALA A 110 -19.34 7.34 -9.02
C ALA A 110 -19.94 8.64 -8.47
N ASP A 111 -21.21 8.86 -8.73
CA ASP A 111 -21.97 9.95 -8.11
C ASP A 111 -22.43 9.60 -6.68
N SER A 112 -23.16 10.52 -6.04
CA SER A 112 -23.71 10.36 -4.69
C SER A 112 -24.70 9.20 -4.57
N GLU A 113 -25.38 8.83 -5.65
CA GLU A 113 -26.30 7.69 -5.70
C GLU A 113 -25.58 6.37 -5.95
N GLY A 114 -24.26 6.41 -6.20
CA GLY A 114 -23.43 5.25 -6.45
C GLY A 114 -23.47 4.74 -7.89
N ARG A 115 -24.03 5.51 -8.83
CA ARG A 115 -23.97 5.19 -10.26
C ARG A 115 -22.53 5.38 -10.74
N ILE A 116 -22.00 4.35 -11.38
CA ILE A 116 -20.64 4.36 -11.93
C ILE A 116 -20.63 5.23 -13.19
N LEU A 117 -19.77 6.24 -13.21
CA LEU A 117 -19.53 7.11 -14.35
C LEU A 117 -18.33 6.64 -15.17
N SER A 118 -17.28 6.16 -14.49
CA SER A 118 -16.10 5.59 -15.13
C SER A 118 -15.44 4.54 -14.24
N ALA A 119 -14.69 3.64 -14.87
CA ALA A 119 -13.86 2.66 -14.19
C ALA A 119 -12.52 2.51 -14.93
N THR A 120 -11.42 2.63 -14.19
CA THR A 120 -10.06 2.48 -14.72
C THR A 120 -9.40 1.27 -14.05
N PRO A 121 -9.20 0.16 -14.77
CA PRO A 121 -8.39 -0.96 -14.28
C PRO A 121 -6.97 -0.52 -13.97
N LEU A 122 -6.41 -0.99 -12.85
CA LEU A 122 -5.05 -0.63 -12.43
C LEU A 122 -3.98 -1.56 -12.99
N ASP A 123 -4.34 -2.68 -13.61
CA ASP A 123 -3.39 -3.68 -14.16
C ASP A 123 -2.46 -3.13 -15.24
N LYS A 124 -2.87 -2.08 -15.95
CA LYS A 124 -2.00 -1.37 -16.92
C LYS A 124 -1.02 -0.38 -16.26
N LEU A 125 -1.35 0.09 -15.06
CA LEU A 125 -0.53 1.03 -14.28
C LEU A 125 0.36 0.28 -13.28
N PHE A 126 -0.10 -0.86 -12.79
CA PHE A 126 0.58 -1.72 -11.83
C PHE A 126 0.49 -3.15 -12.37
N PRO A 127 1.55 -3.67 -13.01
CA PRO A 127 1.50 -4.98 -13.66
C PRO A 127 1.37 -6.13 -12.65
N ASP A 128 1.84 -5.94 -11.43
CA ASP A 128 1.76 -6.91 -10.35
C ASP A 128 0.50 -6.71 -9.49
N PRO A 129 -0.04 -7.79 -8.88
CA PRO A 129 -1.08 -7.67 -7.87
C PRO A 129 -0.71 -6.69 -6.77
N LEU A 130 -1.66 -5.83 -6.40
CA LEU A 130 -1.49 -4.86 -5.32
C LEU A 130 -1.89 -5.47 -3.98
N ILE A 131 -1.26 -4.98 -2.92
CA ILE A 131 -1.47 -5.42 -1.55
C ILE A 131 -1.80 -4.20 -0.67
N PHE A 132 -2.96 -4.24 -0.02
CA PHE A 132 -3.35 -3.26 0.99
C PHE A 132 -3.68 -3.97 2.29
N ASN A 133 -3.26 -3.41 3.41
CA ASN A 133 -3.50 -4.04 4.72
C ASN A 133 -4.51 -3.28 5.61
N ARG A 134 -5.13 -2.24 5.07
CA ARG A 134 -6.14 -1.42 5.75
C ARG A 134 -6.91 -0.57 4.76
N HIS A 135 -8.06 -0.07 5.22
CA HIS A 135 -8.73 1.05 4.57
C HIS A 135 -7.89 2.32 4.69
N PHE A 136 -7.97 3.19 3.69
CA PHE A 136 -7.25 4.47 3.67
C PHE A 136 -7.98 5.48 2.80
N SER A 137 -7.65 6.76 3.00
CA SER A 137 -8.10 7.83 2.13
C SER A 137 -7.00 8.22 1.13
N LEU A 138 -7.42 8.59 -0.07
CA LEU A 138 -6.58 9.27 -1.04
C LEU A 138 -6.46 10.75 -0.67
N THR A 139 -5.30 11.33 -0.96
CA THR A 139 -5.08 12.76 -0.83
C THR A 139 -4.95 13.39 -2.20
N PHE A 140 -5.59 14.55 -2.36
CA PHE A 140 -5.68 15.25 -3.64
C PHE A 140 -5.04 16.63 -3.57
N ASP A 141 -4.38 17.03 -4.65
CA ASP A 141 -3.93 18.39 -4.93
C ASP A 141 -3.74 18.55 -6.45
N ASP A 142 -3.68 19.75 -6.98
CA ASP A 142 -3.36 20.01 -8.40
C ASP A 142 -1.85 20.20 -8.54
N TYR A 143 -1.13 19.11 -8.83
CA TYR A 143 0.34 19.07 -8.88
C TYR A 143 0.88 19.54 -10.22
N ASN A 144 0.22 19.20 -11.32
CA ASN A 144 0.62 19.61 -12.66
C ASN A 144 0.06 20.99 -13.07
N ASN A 145 -0.79 21.59 -12.23
CA ASN A 145 -1.42 22.89 -12.41
C ASN A 145 -2.32 22.96 -13.66
N ASP A 146 -3.08 21.88 -13.93
CA ASP A 146 -4.08 21.82 -15.00
C ASP A 146 -5.53 22.05 -14.52
N GLY A 147 -5.71 22.28 -13.22
CA GLY A 147 -7.02 22.49 -12.59
C GLY A 147 -7.75 21.21 -12.20
N LEU A 148 -7.23 20.03 -12.57
CA LEU A 148 -7.77 18.74 -12.17
C LEU A 148 -7.04 18.21 -10.93
N PRO A 149 -7.72 17.40 -10.10
CA PRO A 149 -7.09 16.85 -8.91
C PRO A 149 -6.09 15.73 -9.27
N ASP A 150 -4.89 15.81 -8.75
CA ASP A 150 -3.88 14.77 -8.82
C ASP A 150 -3.76 14.06 -7.47
N PHE A 151 -3.31 12.81 -7.50
CA PHE A 151 -3.09 12.03 -6.29
C PHE A 151 -1.98 11.01 -6.51
N THR A 152 -1.40 10.53 -5.41
CA THR A 152 -0.51 9.36 -5.47
C THR A 152 -1.24 8.10 -5.08
N LEU A 153 -0.85 7.00 -5.70
CA LEU A 153 -1.21 5.65 -5.29
C LEU A 153 0.05 4.79 -5.31
N GLY A 154 0.28 4.03 -4.25
CA GLY A 154 1.49 3.23 -4.16
C GLY A 154 1.39 2.01 -3.29
N GLN A 155 2.53 1.35 -3.18
CA GLN A 155 2.76 0.13 -2.42
C GLN A 155 3.92 0.35 -1.47
N ARG A 156 3.86 -0.30 -0.31
CA ARG A 156 5.00 -0.34 0.61
C ARG A 156 6.17 -1.03 -0.10
N ALA A 157 7.34 -0.41 -0.07
CA ALA A 157 8.57 -0.99 -0.60
C ALA A 157 9.38 -1.63 0.53
N ASP A 158 9.61 -0.87 1.61
CA ASP A 158 10.40 -1.32 2.75
C ASP A 158 9.98 -0.56 4.04
N SER A 159 10.85 -0.56 5.06
CA SER A 159 10.63 0.18 6.31
C SER A 159 10.70 1.70 6.17
N ASN A 160 11.33 2.19 5.10
CA ASN A 160 11.72 3.56 4.90
C ASN A 160 10.89 4.26 3.82
N GLY A 161 10.08 3.53 3.04
CA GLY A 161 9.24 4.16 2.03
C GLY A 161 8.36 3.21 1.23
N GLY A 162 7.75 3.80 0.20
CA GLY A 162 6.92 3.10 -0.78
C GLY A 162 7.24 3.53 -2.20
N PHE A 163 6.81 2.72 -3.15
CA PHE A 163 6.82 3.04 -4.57
C PHE A 163 5.44 3.56 -4.97
N TYR A 164 5.40 4.75 -5.56
CA TYR A 164 4.18 5.45 -5.91
C TYR A 164 4.16 5.83 -7.39
N LYS A 165 2.97 5.84 -7.97
CA LYS A 165 2.68 6.57 -9.20
C LYS A 165 1.89 7.83 -8.87
N MET A 166 2.10 8.88 -9.66
CA MET A 166 1.24 10.07 -9.67
C MET A 166 0.15 9.86 -10.71
N LEU A 167 -1.09 10.12 -10.32
CA LEU A 167 -2.28 9.87 -11.12
C LEU A 167 -3.13 11.15 -11.19
N THR A 168 -3.83 11.31 -12.30
CA THR A 168 -4.73 12.45 -12.55
C THR A 168 -5.99 11.98 -13.28
N PHE A 169 -6.98 12.86 -13.37
CA PHE A 169 -8.20 12.63 -14.13
C PHE A 169 -8.03 13.10 -15.58
N ALA A 170 -8.63 12.37 -16.51
CA ALA A 170 -8.86 12.83 -17.87
C ALA A 170 -10.26 13.48 -17.98
N GLU A 171 -10.51 14.18 -19.08
CA GLU A 171 -11.80 14.84 -19.35
C GLU A 171 -12.98 13.86 -19.37
N ASP A 172 -12.73 12.62 -19.81
CA ASP A 172 -13.71 11.53 -19.84
C ASP A 172 -13.86 10.80 -18.48
N LEU A 173 -13.30 11.38 -17.42
CA LEU A 173 -13.29 10.84 -16.07
C LEU A 173 -12.48 9.54 -15.93
N THR A 174 -11.69 9.13 -16.92
CA THR A 174 -10.72 8.05 -16.73
C THR A 174 -9.50 8.54 -15.93
N ILE A 175 -8.76 7.60 -15.34
CA ILE A 175 -7.53 7.90 -14.60
C ILE A 175 -6.33 7.60 -15.48
N ARG A 176 -5.35 8.51 -15.50
CA ARG A 176 -4.09 8.34 -16.21
C ARG A 176 -2.91 8.69 -15.32
N GLU A 177 -1.74 8.19 -15.69
CA GLU A 177 -0.49 8.53 -15.02
C GLU A 177 -0.05 9.96 -15.37
N LEU A 178 0.50 10.67 -14.38
CA LEU A 178 1.35 11.83 -14.57
C LEU A 178 2.81 11.36 -14.57
N PRO A 179 3.43 11.25 -15.75
CA PRO A 179 4.76 10.65 -15.85
C PRO A 179 5.81 11.55 -15.20
N VAL A 180 6.81 10.91 -14.61
CA VAL A 180 8.02 11.55 -14.10
C VAL A 180 9.19 11.07 -14.95
N ARG A 181 9.94 12.00 -15.54
CA ARG A 181 10.97 11.65 -16.52
C ARG A 181 12.02 10.75 -15.89
N GLY A 182 12.27 9.62 -16.55
CA GLY A 182 13.31 8.68 -16.15
C GLY A 182 12.94 7.81 -14.95
N SER A 183 11.70 7.85 -14.47
CA SER A 183 11.24 7.01 -13.38
C SER A 183 9.87 6.38 -13.68
N GLU A 184 9.77 5.07 -13.48
CA GLU A 184 8.49 4.35 -13.53
C GLU A 184 7.73 4.48 -12.20
N PHE A 185 8.45 4.56 -11.09
CA PHE A 185 7.89 4.67 -9.74
C PHE A 185 8.72 5.64 -8.90
N LEU A 186 8.02 6.47 -8.13
CA LEU A 186 8.63 7.35 -7.16
C LEU A 186 8.84 6.62 -5.84
N TYR A 187 10.08 6.55 -5.38
CA TYR A 187 10.36 6.11 -4.02
C TYR A 187 10.18 7.29 -3.05
N ILE A 188 9.16 7.20 -2.21
CA ILE A 188 8.80 8.28 -1.28
C ILE A 188 8.81 7.75 0.14
N SER A 189 9.58 8.42 0.99
CA SER A 189 9.74 8.08 2.40
C SER A 189 8.88 8.96 3.30
N LYS A 190 8.59 10.18 2.88
CA LYS A 190 7.82 11.15 3.66
C LYS A 190 6.93 11.99 2.75
N GLY A 191 5.71 12.26 3.23
CA GLY A 191 4.82 13.28 2.68
C GLY A 191 4.41 14.31 3.72
N GLU A 192 3.49 15.16 3.30
CA GLU A 192 2.82 16.12 4.17
C GLU A 192 1.71 15.46 5.01
N GLU A 193 1.23 16.23 5.99
CA GLU A 193 0.10 15.85 6.82
C GLU A 193 -1.16 15.55 5.98
N GLY A 194 -1.93 14.57 6.44
CA GLY A 194 -3.14 14.08 5.77
C GLY A 194 -2.89 12.89 4.83
N GLY A 195 -1.63 12.60 4.47
CA GLY A 195 -1.27 11.43 3.67
C GLY A 195 -1.37 10.09 4.43
N SER A 196 -1.32 9.00 3.66
CA SER A 196 -1.17 7.63 4.15
C SER A 196 -0.02 6.92 3.44
N SER A 197 0.39 5.74 3.93
CA SER A 197 1.42 4.94 3.25
C SER A 197 1.00 4.43 1.87
N TYR A 198 -0.26 4.57 1.47
CA TYR A 198 -0.76 4.16 0.16
C TYR A 198 -1.14 5.33 -0.75
N SER A 199 -1.26 6.54 -0.18
CA SER A 199 -1.48 7.79 -0.90
C SER A 199 -0.86 8.93 -0.11
N VAL A 200 0.31 9.35 -0.56
CA VAL A 200 1.12 10.38 0.06
C VAL A 200 0.75 11.74 -0.50
N LYS A 201 0.47 12.69 0.39
CA LYS A 201 0.35 14.10 0.00
C LYS A 201 1.75 14.66 -0.24
N LEU A 202 2.03 15.06 -1.47
CA LEU A 202 3.30 15.62 -1.87
C LEU A 202 3.39 17.10 -1.53
N ARG A 203 4.60 17.57 -1.25
CA ARG A 203 4.85 19.00 -1.04
C ARG A 203 4.79 19.74 -2.36
N LYS A 204 3.99 20.81 -2.41
CA LYS A 204 3.81 21.67 -3.58
C LYS A 204 4.38 23.07 -3.31
N PRO A 205 5.69 23.32 -3.54
CA PRO A 205 6.30 24.61 -3.21
C PRO A 205 5.72 25.78 -4.02
N LYS A 206 5.23 25.51 -5.24
CA LYS A 206 4.50 26.45 -6.10
C LYS A 206 3.77 25.70 -7.22
N ALA A 207 2.90 26.40 -7.94
CA ALA A 207 2.16 25.87 -9.09
C ALA A 207 3.07 25.15 -10.10
N GLY A 208 2.75 23.90 -10.42
CA GLY A 208 3.49 23.07 -11.38
C GLY A 208 4.82 22.51 -10.85
N PHE A 209 5.07 22.60 -9.54
CA PHE A 209 6.27 22.04 -8.90
C PHE A 209 5.87 21.13 -7.75
N VAL A 210 6.52 19.97 -7.67
CA VAL A 210 6.33 19.00 -6.57
C VAL A 210 7.67 18.64 -5.97
N THR A 211 7.69 18.28 -4.68
CA THR A 211 8.89 17.74 -4.03
C THR A 211 8.63 16.37 -3.45
N PHE A 212 9.53 15.44 -3.74
CA PHE A 212 9.56 14.11 -3.16
C PHE A 212 10.66 14.04 -2.10
N SER A 213 10.33 13.49 -0.94
CA SER A 213 11.30 13.24 0.12
C SER A 213 11.62 11.75 0.18
N SER A 214 12.86 11.37 -0.09
CA SER A 214 13.36 10.00 -0.02
C SER A 214 14.41 9.86 1.08
N TYR A 215 14.42 8.75 1.80
CA TYR A 215 15.43 8.47 2.81
C TYR A 215 16.68 7.89 2.16
N ASN A 216 17.80 8.60 2.28
CA ASN A 216 19.11 8.14 1.86
C ASN A 216 19.77 7.35 2.99
N ARG A 217 19.87 6.03 2.83
CA ARG A 217 20.45 5.13 3.84
C ARG A 217 21.94 5.36 4.05
N ASP A 218 22.67 5.73 2.99
CA ASP A 218 24.12 5.94 3.07
C ASP A 218 24.47 7.19 3.88
N GLN A 219 23.60 8.21 3.81
CA GLN A 219 23.76 9.47 4.53
C GLN A 219 22.99 9.52 5.86
N GLY A 220 22.12 8.55 6.11
CA GLY A 220 21.27 8.49 7.31
C GLY A 220 20.24 9.62 7.40
N ASN A 221 19.94 10.31 6.31
CA ASN A 221 19.10 11.51 6.26
C ASN A 221 18.07 11.45 5.12
N TYR A 222 17.18 12.45 5.06
CA TYR A 222 16.25 12.60 3.94
C TYR A 222 16.84 13.52 2.88
N SER A 223 16.66 13.15 1.61
CA SER A 223 16.91 13.99 0.44
C SER A 223 15.59 14.42 -0.18
N ASP A 224 15.52 15.71 -0.51
CA ASP A 224 14.38 16.31 -1.18
C ASP A 224 14.75 16.59 -2.64
N GLU A 225 13.94 16.07 -3.56
CA GLU A 225 14.07 16.34 -4.99
C GLU A 225 12.83 17.08 -5.48
N THR A 226 13.04 18.24 -6.10
CA THR A 226 11.95 19.04 -6.68
C THR A 226 11.84 18.77 -8.17
N TYR A 227 10.61 18.56 -8.63
CA TYR A 227 10.29 18.33 -10.03
C TYR A 227 9.35 19.43 -10.54
N GLN A 228 9.49 19.77 -11.82
CA GLN A 228 8.65 20.73 -12.51
C GLN A 228 7.86 20.05 -13.64
N TRP A 229 6.56 20.32 -13.71
CA TRP A 229 5.73 19.91 -14.83
C TRP A 229 6.09 20.69 -16.10
N LYS A 230 6.54 19.99 -17.13
CA LYS A 230 6.90 20.54 -18.45
C LYS A 230 6.63 19.51 -19.54
N ASN A 231 6.00 19.94 -20.63
CA ASN A 231 5.80 19.10 -21.83
C ASN A 231 5.13 17.75 -21.56
N GLY A 232 4.19 17.70 -20.61
CA GLY A 232 3.43 16.49 -20.30
C GLY A 232 4.08 15.53 -19.32
N GLU A 233 5.19 15.91 -18.66
CA GLU A 233 5.84 15.11 -17.64
C GLU A 233 6.54 15.98 -16.57
N PHE A 234 6.84 15.40 -15.42
CA PHE A 234 7.63 16.04 -14.36
C PHE A 234 9.13 15.83 -14.60
N LEU A 235 9.88 16.94 -14.59
CA LEU A 235 11.33 16.97 -14.79
C LEU A 235 12.03 17.37 -13.50
N LEU A 236 13.07 16.62 -13.12
CA LEU A 236 13.92 17.02 -11.99
C LEU A 236 14.48 18.43 -12.23
N VAL A 237 14.36 19.29 -11.23
CA VAL A 237 14.95 20.62 -11.21
C VAL A 237 16.40 20.48 -10.70
N PRO A 238 17.40 20.97 -11.45
CA PRO A 238 18.81 20.93 -11.03
C PRO A 238 19.09 21.76 -9.77
#